data_AF-A0A8H5VRY5-F1
#
_entry.id   AF-A0A8H5VRY5-F1
#
_cell.length_a   1.000
_cell.length_b   1.000
_cell.length_c   1.000
_cell.angle_alpha   90.00
_cell.angle_beta   90.00
_cell.angle_gamma   90.00
#
_symmetry.space_group_name_H-M   'P 1'
#
loop_
_entity.id
_entity.type
_entity.pdbx_description
1 polymer ?
#
loop_
_entity_poly.entity_id
_entity_poly.type
_entity_poly.pdbx_seq_one_letter_code
_entity_poly.pdbx_strand_id
1 'polypeptide(L)'
;MLLKILVSITAAVAVTATAIDKPVGASSCRWEGTAPYCAGECEPGWDERGRSQCGDGACCWTGSKALCCEEEDVVKDLVKEQDEVGVAGCRWEGTAPYCAGECEPGWSERGRSQCGDGACCWTGSKALCCEDDDVAQDL
;
A
#
# COMPACT_ATOMS: atom_id res chain seq x y z
N MET A 1 62.66 -11.18 30.56
CA MET A 1 62.16 -10.34 29.44
C MET A 1 61.28 -11.21 28.55
N LEU A 2 60.23 -10.63 27.97
CA LEU A 2 59.17 -11.24 27.13
C LEU A 2 58.15 -12.08 27.91
N LEU A 3 56.83 -11.87 27.81
CA LEU A 3 56.05 -10.94 27.00
C LEU A 3 54.67 -10.78 27.67
N LYS A 4 54.28 -9.52 27.92
CA LYS A 4 52.88 -9.14 28.16
C LYS A 4 52.06 -9.55 26.94
N ILE A 5 50.81 -9.96 27.12
CA ILE A 5 49.65 -9.50 26.33
C ILE A 5 48.42 -10.29 26.85
N LEU A 6 47.65 -9.62 27.70
CA LEU A 6 46.25 -9.95 27.98
C LEU A 6 45.45 -9.42 26.79
N VAL A 7 44.98 -10.28 25.89
CA VAL A 7 43.92 -9.89 24.94
C VAL A 7 42.61 -10.47 25.44
N SER A 8 41.86 -9.61 26.11
CA SER A 8 40.44 -9.76 26.38
C SER A 8 39.70 -9.79 25.05
N ILE A 9 39.27 -10.98 24.61
CA ILE A 9 38.37 -11.09 23.46
C ILE A 9 36.96 -10.88 24.01
N THR A 10 36.57 -9.62 24.16
CA THR A 10 35.16 -9.25 24.23
C THR A 10 34.56 -9.54 22.86
N ALA A 11 33.87 -10.67 22.74
CA ALA A 11 33.09 -10.99 21.56
C ALA A 11 31.97 -9.95 21.41
N ALA A 12 32.19 -8.94 20.57
CA ALA A 12 31.11 -8.10 20.09
C ALA A 12 30.28 -8.93 19.12
N VAL A 13 29.17 -9.47 19.62
CA VAL A 13 28.13 -10.07 18.77
C VAL A 13 27.51 -8.92 17.99
N ALA A 14 27.92 -8.76 16.74
CA ALA A 14 27.27 -7.85 15.82
C ALA A 14 25.88 -8.42 15.50
N VAL A 15 24.85 -7.89 16.15
CA VAL A 15 23.46 -8.12 15.76
C VAL A 15 23.29 -7.48 14.38
N THR A 16 23.27 -8.30 13.34
CA THR A 16 22.89 -7.85 12.00
C THR A 16 21.40 -7.49 12.07
N ALA A 17 21.10 -6.19 12.08
CA ALA A 17 19.74 -5.70 11.90
C ALA A 17 19.23 -6.22 10.55
N THR A 18 18.38 -7.25 10.59
CA THR A 18 17.56 -7.58 9.43
C THR A 18 16.51 -6.48 9.32
N ALA A 19 16.68 -5.59 8.35
CA ALA A 19 15.63 -4.65 7.95
C ALA A 19 14.48 -5.47 7.35
N ILE A 20 13.60 -5.97 8.21
CA ILE A 20 12.31 -6.52 7.84
C ILE A 20 11.29 -5.48 8.27
N ASP A 21 11.08 -4.49 7.43
CA ASP A 21 9.86 -3.70 7.39
C ASP A 21 9.82 -3.05 6.01
N LYS A 22 9.38 -3.83 5.01
CA LYS A 22 8.75 -3.21 3.84
C LYS A 22 7.26 -3.15 4.15
N PRO A 23 6.68 -1.95 4.33
CA PRO A 23 5.25 -1.83 4.51
C PRO A 23 4.56 -2.36 3.24
N VAL A 24 3.62 -3.28 3.44
CA VAL A 24 2.62 -3.64 2.43
C VAL A 24 1.90 -2.35 2.06
N GLY A 25 2.15 -1.86 0.84
CA GLY A 25 1.52 -0.65 0.30
C GLY A 25 2.46 0.40 -0.31
N ALA A 26 3.79 0.24 -0.27
CA ALA A 26 4.69 1.12 -1.00
C ALA A 26 4.99 0.51 -2.39
N SER A 27 4.56 1.17 -3.47
CA SER A 27 5.10 0.91 -4.80
C SER A 27 6.61 1.06 -4.73
N SER A 28 7.32 -0.09 -4.74
CA SER A 28 8.73 -0.08 -4.44
C SER A 28 9.48 0.33 -5.71
N CYS A 29 10.02 1.55 -5.72
CA CYS A 29 10.86 2.04 -6.80
C CYS A 29 12.33 2.00 -6.40
N ARG A 30 13.22 1.64 -7.31
CA ARG A 30 14.69 1.65 -7.12
C ARG A 30 15.41 2.23 -8.34
N TRP A 31 16.58 2.84 -8.11
CA TRP A 31 17.44 3.30 -9.19
C TRP A 31 18.38 2.19 -9.66
N GLU A 32 18.32 1.86 -10.95
CA GLU A 32 19.18 0.89 -11.61
C GLU A 32 20.29 1.56 -12.42
N GLY A 33 21.49 0.97 -12.34
CA GLY A 33 22.71 1.47 -12.97
C GLY A 33 23.73 2.01 -11.95
N THR A 34 25.01 1.68 -12.15
CA THR A 34 26.08 2.00 -11.19
C THR A 34 27.09 2.98 -11.80
N ALA A 35 27.47 4.01 -11.04
CA ALA A 35 28.53 4.94 -11.43
C ALA A 35 29.91 4.24 -11.45
N PRO A 36 30.90 4.72 -12.22
CA PRO A 36 30.92 5.95 -13.01
C PRO A 36 30.32 5.84 -14.42
N TYR A 37 30.11 4.64 -14.95
CA TYR A 37 29.56 4.41 -16.28
C TYR A 37 28.24 3.67 -16.16
N CYS A 38 27.13 4.38 -16.32
CA CYS A 38 25.81 3.82 -16.05
C CYS A 38 25.12 3.32 -17.31
N ALA A 39 24.51 2.15 -17.21
CA ALA A 39 23.59 1.59 -18.20
C ALA A 39 22.31 1.15 -17.47
N GLY A 40 21.58 2.12 -16.90
CA GLY A 40 20.35 1.83 -16.18
C GLY A 40 19.28 1.26 -17.08
N GLU A 41 18.80 0.07 -16.74
CA GLU A 41 17.74 -0.68 -17.40
C GLU A 41 16.89 -1.39 -16.34
N CYS A 42 15.58 -1.44 -16.56
CA CYS A 42 14.67 -2.12 -15.66
C CYS A 42 14.59 -3.60 -16.00
N GLU A 43 14.54 -4.44 -14.95
CA GLU A 43 14.33 -5.87 -15.10
C GLU A 43 12.89 -6.15 -15.59
N PRO A 44 12.63 -7.32 -16.22
CA PRO A 44 11.27 -7.71 -16.58
C PRO A 44 10.30 -7.64 -15.38
N GLY A 45 9.13 -7.04 -15.59
CA GLY A 45 8.13 -6.80 -14.53
C GLY A 45 8.31 -5.48 -13.78
N TRP A 46 9.27 -4.63 -14.20
CA TRP A 46 9.48 -3.30 -13.68
C TRP A 46 9.36 -2.25 -14.80
N ASP A 47 8.65 -1.18 -14.50
CA ASP A 47 8.51 -0.02 -15.38
C ASP A 47 9.60 1.00 -15.13
N GLU A 48 10.15 1.55 -16.22
CA GLU A 48 10.94 2.77 -16.13
C GLU A 48 10.03 3.99 -15.96
N ARG A 49 10.15 4.67 -14.81
CA ARG A 49 9.40 5.90 -14.48
C ARG A 49 10.25 7.17 -14.60
N GLY A 50 11.55 7.04 -14.81
CA GLY A 50 12.42 8.19 -15.01
C GLY A 50 13.88 7.83 -15.23
N ARG A 51 14.68 8.85 -15.55
CA ARG A 51 16.12 8.72 -15.71
C ARG A 51 16.86 9.86 -15.02
N SER A 52 18.03 9.57 -14.48
CA SER A 52 18.88 10.57 -13.81
C SER A 52 20.35 10.21 -13.95
N GLN A 53 21.23 11.20 -14.01
CA GLN A 53 22.68 10.95 -13.97
C GLN A 53 23.13 10.47 -12.58
N CYS A 54 22.44 10.85 -11.52
CA CYS A 54 22.85 10.51 -10.15
C CYS A 54 21.92 9.48 -9.52
N GLY A 55 20.62 9.55 -9.84
CA GLY A 55 19.61 8.77 -9.14
C GLY A 55 19.61 9.13 -7.65
N ASP A 56 19.73 8.13 -6.81
CA ASP A 56 19.86 8.20 -5.35
C ASP A 56 21.31 8.16 -4.83
N GLY A 57 22.29 8.13 -5.72
CA GLY A 57 23.69 7.92 -5.35
C GLY A 57 24.70 8.70 -6.21
N ALA A 58 25.90 8.12 -6.34
CA ALA A 58 26.99 8.75 -7.08
C ALA A 58 26.63 9.00 -8.56
N CYS A 59 27.03 10.15 -9.09
CA CYS A 59 26.72 10.53 -10.47
C CYS A 59 27.57 9.78 -11.51
N CYS A 60 26.92 9.43 -12.63
CA CYS A 60 27.59 8.87 -13.79
C CYS A 60 28.44 9.94 -14.49
N TRP A 61 29.63 9.57 -14.96
CA TRP A 61 30.40 10.38 -15.91
C TRP A 61 29.82 10.29 -17.31
N THR A 62 29.35 9.10 -17.69
CA THR A 62 28.59 8.89 -18.93
C THR A 62 27.45 7.91 -18.69
N GLY A 63 26.37 8.06 -19.47
CA GLY A 63 25.14 7.27 -19.34
C GLY A 63 24.18 7.81 -18.27
N SER A 64 23.17 7.02 -17.91
CA SER A 64 22.16 7.39 -16.91
C SER A 64 21.67 6.18 -16.14
N LYS A 65 21.13 6.44 -14.94
CA LYS A 65 20.38 5.47 -14.15
C LYS A 65 18.91 5.54 -14.51
N ALA A 66 18.23 4.40 -14.44
CA ALA A 66 16.79 4.28 -14.64
C ALA A 66 16.10 4.16 -13.28
N LEU A 67 15.01 4.89 -13.06
CA LEU A 67 14.14 4.69 -11.91
C LEU A 67 13.14 3.61 -12.30
N CYS A 68 13.29 2.43 -11.72
CA CYS A 68 12.48 1.25 -11.99
C CYS A 68 11.49 1.07 -10.86
N CYS A 69 10.20 0.96 -11.18
CA CYS A 69 9.14 0.72 -10.22
C CYS A 69 8.40 -0.56 -10.59
N GLU A 70 7.95 -1.32 -9.60
CA GLU A 70 6.99 -2.41 -9.85
C GLU A 70 5.72 -1.81 -10.46
N GLU A 71 5.17 -2.47 -11.48
CA GLU A 71 3.87 -2.11 -12.04
C GLU A 71 2.83 -2.15 -10.92
N GLU A 72 2.25 -0.99 -10.59
CA GLU A 72 1.13 -0.85 -9.64
C GLU A 72 -0.14 -1.56 -10.15
N ASP A 73 -0.10 -2.21 -11.30
CA ASP A 73 -1.24 -2.87 -11.91
C ASP A 73 -1.65 -4.16 -11.17
N VAL A 74 -0.79 -4.75 -10.33
CA VAL A 74 -1.23 -5.76 -9.34
C VAL A 74 -1.95 -5.14 -8.14
N VAL A 75 -1.69 -3.88 -7.82
CA VAL A 75 -2.44 -3.17 -6.77
C VAL A 75 -3.74 -2.60 -7.32
N LYS A 76 -3.83 -2.27 -8.62
CA LYS A 76 -5.13 -1.92 -9.22
C LYS A 76 -6.07 -3.09 -9.28
N ASP A 77 -5.63 -4.33 -9.46
CA ASP A 77 -6.55 -5.46 -9.36
C ASP A 77 -6.95 -5.80 -7.90
N LEU A 78 -6.21 -5.30 -6.90
CA LEU A 78 -6.59 -5.40 -5.47
C LEU A 78 -7.29 -4.14 -4.91
N VAL A 79 -7.17 -2.98 -5.57
CA VAL A 79 -7.70 -1.68 -5.12
C VAL A 79 -8.72 -1.08 -6.10
N LYS A 80 -8.99 -1.72 -7.25
CA LYS A 80 -10.24 -1.50 -8.01
C LYS A 80 -11.48 -1.81 -7.16
N GLU A 81 -11.29 -2.49 -6.02
CA GLU A 81 -12.34 -2.78 -5.06
C GLU A 81 -12.52 -1.71 -3.94
N GLN A 82 -12.07 -0.45 -4.12
CA GLN A 82 -12.28 0.58 -3.08
C GLN A 82 -12.73 1.98 -3.53
N ASP A 83 -13.20 2.16 -4.77
CA ASP A 83 -13.77 3.48 -5.16
C ASP A 83 -15.21 3.43 -5.68
N GLU A 84 -15.81 2.25 -5.86
CA GLU A 84 -17.27 2.09 -6.10
C GLU A 84 -17.82 0.81 -5.45
N VAL A 85 -17.23 0.41 -4.32
CA VAL A 85 -17.43 -0.94 -3.80
C VAL A 85 -18.35 -0.91 -2.59
N GLY A 86 -19.51 -1.52 -2.77
CA GLY A 86 -20.24 -2.12 -1.67
C GLY A 86 -19.25 -3.01 -0.92
N VAL A 87 -18.80 -2.54 0.24
CA VAL A 87 -18.04 -3.35 1.21
C VAL A 87 -18.75 -4.69 1.26
N ALA A 88 -18.06 -5.80 1.00
CA ALA A 88 -18.68 -7.12 1.02
C ALA A 88 -19.49 -7.27 2.32
N GLY A 89 -20.78 -7.61 2.19
CA GLY A 89 -21.72 -7.62 3.32
C GLY A 89 -22.40 -6.28 3.62
N CYS A 90 -22.28 -5.24 2.77
CA CYS A 90 -22.94 -3.95 2.95
C CYS A 90 -23.77 -3.52 1.74
N ARG A 91 -24.94 -2.90 1.98
CA ARG A 91 -25.77 -2.26 0.95
C ARG A 91 -26.38 -0.95 1.41
N TRP A 92 -26.70 -0.07 0.47
CA TRP A 92 -27.44 1.16 0.75
C TRP A 92 -28.95 0.90 0.80
N GLU A 93 -29.57 1.28 1.91
CA GLU A 93 -31.00 1.20 2.15
C GLU A 93 -31.68 2.55 1.96
N GLY A 94 -32.86 2.52 1.35
CA GLY A 94 -33.69 3.69 1.06
C GLY A 94 -33.71 4.05 -0.43
N THR A 95 -34.90 4.37 -0.95
CA THR A 95 -35.11 4.62 -2.39
C THR A 95 -35.42 6.10 -2.65
N ALA A 96 -34.77 6.69 -3.65
CA ALA A 96 -35.05 8.07 -4.07
C ALA A 96 -36.39 8.15 -4.81
N PRO A 97 -37.08 9.31 -4.82
CA PRO A 97 -36.65 10.63 -4.36
C PRO A 97 -36.87 10.91 -2.87
N TYR A 98 -37.64 10.09 -2.15
CA TYR A 98 -37.92 10.29 -0.73
C TYR A 98 -37.41 9.09 0.06
N CYS A 99 -36.27 9.25 0.71
CA CYS A 99 -35.56 8.13 1.32
C CYS A 99 -35.86 8.02 2.81
N ALA A 100 -36.05 6.78 3.28
CA ALA A 100 -36.11 6.43 4.69
C ALA A 100 -35.18 5.24 4.93
N GLY A 101 -33.87 5.47 4.79
CA GLY A 101 -32.87 4.42 4.99
C GLY A 101 -32.83 3.95 6.45
N GLU A 102 -33.07 2.65 6.63
CA GLU A 102 -33.06 1.94 7.90
C GLU A 102 -32.53 0.51 7.65
N CYS A 103 -31.76 -0.02 8.59
CA CYS A 103 -31.19 -1.36 8.48
C CYS A 103 -32.15 -2.41 9.01
N GLU A 104 -32.20 -3.56 8.35
CA GLU A 104 -32.94 -4.73 8.80
C GLU A 104 -32.27 -5.36 10.04
N PRO A 105 -33.00 -6.14 10.87
CA PRO A 105 -32.40 -6.85 11.99
C PRO A 105 -31.24 -7.77 11.56
N GLY A 106 -30.14 -7.75 12.31
CA GLY A 106 -28.89 -8.45 11.96
C GLY A 106 -27.95 -7.63 11.07
N TRP A 107 -28.29 -6.36 10.82
CA TRP A 107 -27.45 -5.41 10.09
C TRP A 107 -27.23 -4.15 10.93
N SER A 108 -26.00 -3.63 10.90
CA SER A 108 -25.63 -2.37 11.54
C SER A 108 -25.45 -1.25 10.52
N GLU A 109 -25.94 -0.06 10.87
CA GLU A 109 -25.69 1.16 10.11
C GLU A 109 -24.23 1.60 10.27
N ARG A 110 -23.51 1.70 9.15
CA ARG A 110 -22.12 2.18 9.09
C ARG A 110 -21.99 3.57 8.48
N GLY A 111 -23.05 4.09 7.87
CA GLY A 111 -23.01 5.42 7.26
C GLY A 111 -24.36 5.91 6.77
N ARG A 112 -24.41 7.18 6.39
CA ARG A 112 -25.57 7.81 5.74
C ARG A 112 -25.13 8.67 4.57
N SER A 113 -25.94 8.68 3.52
CA SER A 113 -25.69 9.48 2.32
C SER A 113 -27.00 9.95 1.70
N GLN A 114 -26.95 11.10 1.02
CA GLN A 114 -28.08 11.57 0.22
C GLN A 114 -28.26 10.74 -1.07
N CYS A 115 -27.21 10.12 -1.57
CA CYS A 115 -27.26 9.38 -2.84
C CYS A 115 -26.94 7.90 -2.67
N GLY A 116 -26.14 7.55 -1.65
CA GLY A 116 -25.62 6.20 -1.49
C GLY A 116 -24.89 5.75 -2.75
N ASP A 117 -25.32 4.63 -3.31
CA ASP A 117 -24.84 4.00 -4.54
C ASP A 117 -25.66 4.36 -5.80
N GLY A 118 -26.62 5.28 -5.69
CA GLY A 118 -27.56 5.54 -6.79
C GLY A 118 -28.16 6.93 -6.78
N ALA A 119 -29.42 7.02 -7.21
CA ALA A 119 -30.11 8.30 -7.32
C ALA A 119 -30.25 9.02 -5.96
N CYS A 120 -30.04 10.33 -5.97
CA CYS A 120 -30.10 11.16 -4.79
C CYS A 120 -31.53 11.42 -4.30
N CYS A 121 -31.68 11.42 -2.99
CA CYS A 121 -32.90 11.79 -2.29
C CYS A 121 -33.10 13.31 -2.39
N TRP A 122 -34.34 13.73 -2.62
CA TRP A 122 -34.77 15.12 -2.43
C TRP A 122 -35.00 15.42 -0.96
N THR A 123 -35.53 14.46 -0.21
CA THR A 123 -35.64 14.52 1.24
C THR A 123 -35.32 13.16 1.88
N GLY A 124 -34.89 13.20 3.14
CA GLY A 124 -34.44 12.02 3.87
C GLY A 124 -32.97 11.69 3.61
N SER A 125 -32.58 10.44 3.84
CA SER A 125 -31.24 9.92 3.51
C SER A 125 -31.28 8.40 3.36
N LYS A 126 -30.29 7.85 2.66
CA LYS A 126 -30.00 6.42 2.61
C LYS A 126 -29.08 6.03 3.76
N ALA A 127 -29.22 4.81 4.27
CA ALA A 127 -28.35 4.22 5.29
C ALA A 127 -27.47 3.16 4.64
N LEU A 128 -26.17 3.17 4.92
CA LEU A 128 -25.27 2.08 4.56
C LEU A 128 -25.39 1.03 5.66
N CYS A 129 -26.02 -0.09 5.34
CA CYS A 129 -26.25 -1.19 6.27
C CYS A 129 -25.28 -2.31 5.95
N CYS A 130 -24.63 -2.85 6.97
CA CYS A 130 -23.68 -3.94 6.86
C CYS A 130 -24.09 -5.10 7.75
N GLU A 131 -23.88 -6.34 7.31
CA GLU A 131 -24.09 -7.54 8.12
C GLU A 131 -23.26 -7.43 9.41
N ASP A 132 -23.89 -7.78 10.53
CA ASP A 132 -23.17 -7.98 11.77
C ASP A 132 -22.41 -9.29 11.65
N ASP A 133 -21.16 -9.24 11.17
CA ASP A 133 -20.30 -10.41 11.25
C ASP A 133 -20.18 -10.82 12.73
N ASP A 134 -20.70 -12.00 13.09
CA ASP A 134 -20.39 -12.72 14.33
C ASP A 134 -18.89 -13.12 14.41
N VAL A 135 -17.99 -12.44 13.68
CA VAL A 135 -16.54 -12.61 13.79
C VAL A 135 -16.04 -11.65 14.86
N ALA A 136 -16.43 -11.99 16.10
CA ALA A 136 -15.55 -11.80 17.23
C ALA A 136 -14.14 -12.25 16.81
N GLN A 137 -13.23 -11.29 16.86
CA GLN A 137 -11.80 -11.48 16.78
C GLN A 137 -11.31 -12.27 18.01
N ASP A 138 -11.62 -13.57 18.10
CA ASP A 138 -11.10 -14.46 19.13
C ASP A 138 -10.79 -15.85 18.53
N LEU A 139 -9.75 -15.94 17.68
CA LEU A 139 -8.92 -17.14 17.48
C LEU A 139 -7.48 -16.74 17.13
#